data_AF-A0A7C2N9S0-F1
#
_entry.id   AF-A0A7C2N9S0-F1
#
_cell.length_a   1.000
_cell.length_b   1.000
_cell.length_c   1.000
_cell.angle_alpha   90.00
_cell.angle_beta   90.00
_cell.angle_gamma   90.00
#
_symmetry.space_group_name_H-M   'P 1'
#
loop_
_entity.id
_entity.type
_entity.pdbx_description
1 polymer ?
#
loop_
_entity_poly.entity_id
_entity_poly.type
_entity_poly.pdbx_seq_one_letter_code
_entity_poly.pdbx_strand_id
1 'polypeptide(L)' 'MTFQRITINSEVCWGKPFIRGLRFPVSRLHGLLAAGETPESILKSYPYLAPEDIQEALQYTALPFVILKEHRD' A
#
# COMPACT_ATOMS: atom_id res chain seq x y z
N MET A 1 0.91 10.57 11.65
CA MET A 1 0.68 10.72 10.19
C MET A 1 -0.57 9.94 9.86
N THR A 2 -1.51 10.51 9.10
CA THR A 2 -2.77 9.83 8.77
C THR A 2 -2.75 9.41 7.32
N PHE A 3 -2.90 8.12 7.04
CA PHE A 3 -3.01 7.58 5.68
C PHE A 3 -4.47 7.59 5.25
N GLN A 4 -4.77 8.18 4.09
CA GLN A 4 -6.13 8.29 3.55
C GLN A 4 -6.44 7.20 2.52
N ARG A 5 -5.39 6.64 1.92
CA ARG A 5 -5.43 5.67 0.83
C ARG A 5 -4.87 4.31 1.22
N ILE A 6 -4.26 4.15 2.39
CA ILE A 6 -3.93 2.84 2.97
C ILE A 6 -5.00 2.47 3.98
N THR A 7 -5.69 1.36 3.70
CA THR A 7 -6.69 0.79 4.61
C THR A 7 -6.11 -0.44 5.27
N ILE A 8 -6.23 -0.51 6.60
CA ILE A 8 -5.96 -1.69 7.39
C ILE A 8 -7.29 -2.12 7.96
N ASN A 9 -7.73 -3.34 7.66
CA ASN A 9 -8.93 -3.91 8.23
C ASN A 9 -8.60 -5.34 8.65
N SER A 10 -8.78 -5.67 9.94
CA SER A 10 -8.50 -7.00 10.50
C SER A 10 -9.36 -8.11 9.90
N GLU A 11 -10.56 -7.77 9.42
CA GLU A 11 -11.53 -8.68 8.80
C GLU A 11 -11.26 -8.90 7.31
N VAL A 12 -10.48 -8.03 6.67
CA VAL A 12 -10.22 -8.06 5.23
C VAL A 12 -8.72 -8.24 4.98
N CYS A 13 -8.36 -9.17 4.08
CA CYS A 13 -6.95 -9.45 3.75
C CYS A 13 -6.10 -9.82 4.99
N TRP A 14 -6.68 -10.46 6.01
CA TRP A 14 -5.99 -10.94 7.21
C TRP A 14 -5.27 -9.83 8.00
N GLY A 15 -5.84 -8.62 8.01
CA GLY A 15 -5.22 -7.46 8.67
C GLY A 15 -4.02 -6.88 7.93
N LYS A 16 -3.76 -7.29 6.68
CA LYS A 16 -2.68 -6.71 5.88
C LYS A 16 -3.11 -5.36 5.30
N PRO A 17 -2.21 -4.36 5.27
CA PRO A 17 -2.50 -3.07 4.64
C PRO A 17 -2.72 -3.23 3.14
N PHE A 18 -3.81 -2.65 2.63
CA PHE A 18 -4.16 -2.62 1.23
C PHE A 18 -4.57 -1.22 0.77
N ILE A 19 -4.46 -0.97 -0.53
CA ILE A 19 -4.76 0.33 -1.13
C ILE A 19 -6.29 0.52 -1.16
N ARG A 20 -6.79 1.56 -0.49
CA ARG A 20 -8.14 2.14 -0.47
C ARG A 20 -9.24 1.29 -1.12
N GLY A 21 -9.77 0.32 -0.37
CA GLY A 21 -10.89 -0.51 -0.82
C GLY A 21 -10.58 -1.46 -1.98
N LEU A 22 -9.39 -1.34 -2.57
CA LEU A 22 -8.83 -2.30 -3.51
C LEU A 22 -8.20 -3.41 -2.69
N ARG A 23 -8.51 -4.66 -2.99
CA ARG A 23 -7.83 -5.82 -2.38
C ARG A 23 -6.40 -5.99 -2.95
N PHE A 24 -5.69 -4.87 -3.14
CA PHE A 24 -4.34 -4.78 -3.64
C PHE A 24 -3.40 -4.49 -2.45
N PRO A 25 -2.62 -5.48 -1.99
CA PRO A 25 -1.78 -5.33 -0.80
C PRO A 25 -0.62 -4.36 -1.05
N VAL A 26 -0.28 -3.57 -0.04
CA VAL A 26 0.92 -2.71 -0.06
C VAL A 26 2.19 -3.54 -0.27
N SER A 27 2.24 -4.75 0.31
CA SER A 27 3.36 -5.68 0.11
C SER A 27 3.53 -6.12 -1.34
N ARG A 28 2.44 -6.22 -2.11
CA ARG A 28 2.50 -6.55 -3.54
C ARG A 28 3.10 -5.39 -4.33
N LEU A 29 2.65 -4.16 -4.06
CA LEU A 29 3.22 -2.97 -4.69
C LEU A 29 4.73 -2.90 -4.43
N HIS A 30 5.12 -3.07 -3.16
CA HIS A 30 6.52 -3.06 -2.76
C HIS A 30 7.34 -4.16 -3.46
N GLY A 31 6.77 -5.36 -3.61
CA GLY A 31 7.41 -6.45 -4.34
C GLY A 31 7.62 -6.16 -5.83
N LEU A 32 6.67 -5.48 -6.49
CA LEU A 32 6.81 -5.05 -7.89
C LEU A 32 7.95 -4.03 -8.03
N LEU A 33 7.98 -3.04 -7.16
CA LEU A 33 9.05 -2.05 -7.13
C LEU A 33 10.42 -2.69 -6.84
N ALA A 34 10.48 -3.64 -5.91
CA ALA A 34 11.70 -4.41 -5.62
C ALA A 34 12.14 -5.31 -6.79
N ALA A 35 11.21 -5.75 -7.64
CA ALA A 35 11.50 -6.46 -8.87
C ALA A 35 11.98 -5.55 -10.02
N GLY A 36 12.02 -4.23 -9.80
CA GLY A 36 12.46 -3.24 -10.78
C GLY A 36 11.35 -2.66 -11.65
N GLU A 37 10.07 -2.94 -11.35
CA GLU A 37 8.96 -2.29 -12.04
C GLU A 37 8.92 -0.80 -11.71
N THR A 38 8.61 0.03 -12.70
CA THR A 38 8.45 1.47 -12.49
C THR A 38 7.00 1.80 -12.10
N PRO A 39 6.76 2.89 -11.35
CA PRO A 39 5.41 3.34 -11.03
C PRO A 39 4.51 3.48 -12.27
N GLU A 40 5.04 3.94 -13.39
CA GLU A 40 4.32 4.10 -14.66
C GLU A 40 3.91 2.74 -15.25
N SER A 41 4.80 1.75 -15.22
CA SER A 41 4.51 0.37 -15.65
C SER A 41 3.42 -0.27 -14.79
N ILE A 42 3.48 -0.04 -13.48
CA ILE A 42 2.49 -0.51 -12.51
C ILE A 42 1.14 0.15 -12.78
N LEU A 43 1.08 1.47 -12.97
CA LEU A 43 -0.17 2.19 -13.29
C LEU A 43 -0.76 1.73 -14.64
N LYS A 44 0.09 1.41 -15.62
CA LYS A 44 -0.35 0.85 -16.90
C LYS A 44 -0.93 -0.55 -16.76
N SER A 45 -0.32 -1.39 -15.91
CA SER A 45 -0.77 -2.77 -15.64
C SER A 45 -2.01 -2.82 -14.74
N TYR A 46 -2.16 -1.82 -13.87
CA TYR A 46 -3.23 -1.69 -12.90
C TYR A 46 -3.88 -0.31 -13.02
N PRO A 47 -4.68 -0.06 -14.09
CA PRO A 47 -5.23 1.26 -14.40
C PRO A 47 -6.25 1.79 -13.37
N TYR A 48 -6.65 0.95 -12.41
CA TYR A 48 -7.49 1.34 -11.29
C TYR A 48 -6.68 1.91 -10.10
N LEU A 49 -5.35 1.84 -10.14
CA LEU A 49 -4.47 2.52 -9.20
C LEU A 49 -4.26 3.96 -9.65
N ALA A 50 -4.21 4.87 -8.69
CA ALA A 50 -3.78 6.24 -8.93
C ALA A 50 -2.31 6.43 -8.52
N PRO A 51 -1.59 7.41 -9.11
CA PRO A 51 -0.22 7.72 -8.72
C PRO A 51 -0.08 7.99 -7.21
N GLU A 52 -1.07 8.63 -6.59
CA GLU A 52 -1.07 8.94 -5.16
C GLU A 52 -1.19 7.68 -4.29
N ASP A 53 -1.79 6.60 -4.82
CA ASP A 53 -1.83 5.31 -4.12
C ASP A 53 -0.43 4.72 -3.99
N ILE A 54 0.39 4.84 -5.04
CA ILE A 54 1.77 4.34 -5.03
C ILE A 54 2.62 5.17 -4.07
N GLN A 55 2.47 6.49 -4.11
CA GLN A 55 3.21 7.40 -3.25
C GLN A 55 2.90 7.19 -1.77
N GLU A 56 1.61 7.08 -1.40
CA GLU A 56 1.22 6.88 -0.01
C GLU A 56 1.61 5.48 0.49
N ALA A 57 1.52 4.46 -0.37
CA ALA A 57 1.99 3.12 -0.04
C ALA A 57 3.52 3.08 0.20
N LEU A 58 4.31 3.82 -0.57
CA LEU A 58 5.74 3.97 -0.32
C LEU A 58 6.03 4.65 1.02
N GLN A 59 5.32 5.74 1.33
CA GLN A 59 5.41 6.41 2.63
C GLN A 59 5.06 5.47 3.78
N TYR A 60 4.02 4.66 3.62
CA TYR A 60 3.65 3.63 4.58
C TYR A 60 4.78 2.61 4.81
N THR A 61 5.43 2.13 3.74
CA THR A 61 6.54 1.17 3.86
C THR A 61 7.83 1.78 4.42
N ALA A 62 8.01 3.09 4.30
CA ALA A 62 9.18 3.79 4.82
C ALA A 62 9.13 4.00 6.34
N LEU A 63 7.97 3.81 6.97
CA LEU A 63 7.83 3.95 8.42
C LEU A 63 8.43 2.75 9.17
N PRO A 64 9.06 2.99 10.34
CA PRO A 64 9.51 1.91 11.21
C PRO A 64 8.33 1.01 11.62
N PHE A 65 8.55 -0.31 11.65
CA PHE A 65 7.52 -1.30 12.01
C PHE A 65 6.89 -1.06 13.40
N VAL A 66 7.60 -0.37 14.30
CA VAL A 66 7.09 0.07 15.61
C VAL A 66 5.90 1.03 15.46
N ILE A 67 5.95 1.96 14.51
CA ILE A 67 4.90 2.98 14.30
C ILE A 67 3.67 2.37 13.60
N LEU A 68 3.86 1.30 12.83
CA LEU A 68 2.76 0.62 12.14
C LEU A 68 1.86 -0.19 13.08
N LYS A 69 2.30 -0.49 14.31
CA LYS A 69 1.49 -1.23 15.30
C LYS A 69 0.44 -0.36 16.01
N GLU A 70 0.66 0.94 16.17
CA GLU A 70 -0.27 1.85 16.87
C GLU A 70 -1.55 2.13 16.10
N HIS A 71 -1.58 1.92 14.78
CA HIS A 71 -2.77 2.12 13.95
C HIS A 71 -3.64 0.85 13.81
N ARG A 72 -3.59 -0.02 14.83
CA ARG A 72 -4.29 -1.31 14.85
C ARG A 72 -5.47 -1.35 15.83
N ASP A 73 -5.84 -0.19 16.38
CA ASP A 73 -6.98 0.01 17.27
C ASP A 73 -8.24 0.42 16.50
#